data_AF-A0A528G034-F1
#
_entry.id   AF-A0A528G034-F1
#
_cell.length_a   1.000
_cell.length_b   1.000
_cell.length_c   1.000
_cell.angle_alpha   90.00
_cell.angle_beta   90.00
_cell.angle_gamma   90.00
#
_symmetry.space_group_name_H-M   'P 1'
#
loop_
_entity.id
_entity.type
_entity.pdbx_description
1 polymer ?
#
loop_
_entity_poly.entity_id
_entity_poly.type
_entity_poly.pdbx_seq_one_letter_code
_entity_poly.pdbx_strand_id
1 'polypeptide(L)'
;MNNTLGTLDKAVDVVRQENVARILDCAERLFRHYGYGKTNVADIARELGMSTANIYRFFASKVEIHQAVCGRMLATCYQLTYDACHSPGTASERLRRYVQTHYQWTRDTMLDQEKVHEMVIVAIERDWHVIEKHIERIRGLVEEV
;
A
#
# COMPACT_ATOMS: atom_id res chain seq x y z
N MET A 1 23.32 33.24 -3.94
CA MET A 1 22.16 33.47 -4.83
C MET A 1 21.43 32.19 -5.28
N ASN A 2 21.57 31.01 -4.62
CA ASN A 2 20.96 29.75 -5.12
C ASN A 2 20.07 28.98 -4.10
N ASN A 3 19.27 29.67 -3.27
CA ASN A 3 18.36 28.97 -2.32
C ASN A 3 16.87 28.94 -2.77
N THR A 4 16.51 29.66 -3.83
CA THR A 4 15.11 29.82 -4.25
C THR A 4 14.64 28.69 -5.17
N LEU A 5 15.51 28.15 -6.03
CA LEU A 5 15.18 27.03 -6.94
C LEU A 5 14.92 25.72 -6.17
N GLY A 6 15.70 25.40 -5.14
CA GLY A 6 15.51 24.19 -4.32
C GLY A 6 14.28 24.23 -3.39
N THR A 7 13.70 25.41 -3.17
CA THR A 7 12.48 25.56 -2.35
C THR A 7 11.22 25.35 -3.20
N LEU A 8 11.23 25.80 -4.46
CA LEU A 8 10.13 25.58 -5.40
C LEU A 8 10.00 24.09 -5.78
N ASP A 9 11.14 23.43 -6.03
CA ASP A 9 11.19 22.02 -6.42
C ASP A 9 10.61 21.11 -5.32
N LYS A 10 11.01 21.35 -4.06
CA LYS A 10 10.45 20.65 -2.89
C LYS A 10 8.94 20.90 -2.72
N ALA A 11 8.47 22.12 -2.93
CA ALA A 11 7.05 22.43 -2.81
C ALA A 11 6.22 21.73 -3.88
N VAL A 12 6.72 21.65 -5.12
CA VAL A 12 6.09 20.90 -6.22
C VAL A 12 6.03 19.41 -5.91
N ASP A 13 7.11 18.84 -5.37
CA ASP A 13 7.17 17.43 -4.95
C ASP A 13 6.18 17.13 -3.82
N VAL A 14 6.07 18.00 -2.82
CA VAL A 14 5.09 17.86 -1.72
C VAL A 14 3.67 17.85 -2.27
N VAL A 15 3.31 18.82 -3.11
CA VAL A 15 1.97 18.87 -3.72
C VAL A 15 1.70 17.64 -4.59
N ARG A 16 2.72 17.13 -5.29
CA ARG A 16 2.59 15.88 -6.06
C ARG A 16 2.34 14.69 -5.14
N GLN A 17 3.08 14.56 -4.04
CA GLN A 17 2.92 13.49 -3.06
C GLN A 17 1.56 13.55 -2.36
N GLU A 18 1.07 14.73 -2.00
CA GLU A 18 -0.26 14.91 -1.43
C GLU A 18 -1.37 14.47 -2.38
N ASN A 19 -1.26 14.81 -3.67
CA ASN A 19 -2.22 14.34 -4.67
C ASN A 19 -2.16 12.82 -4.85
N VAL A 20 -0.97 12.23 -4.88
CA VAL A 20 -0.79 10.77 -4.91
C VAL A 20 -1.46 10.13 -3.71
N ALA A 21 -1.23 10.64 -2.49
CA ALA A 21 -1.85 10.14 -1.27
C ALA A 21 -3.38 10.19 -1.35
N ARG A 22 -3.95 11.34 -1.74
CA ARG A 22 -5.41 11.52 -1.92
C ARG A 22 -6.00 10.55 -2.93
N ILE A 23 -5.32 10.31 -4.04
CA ILE A 23 -5.75 9.35 -5.06
C ILE A 23 -5.76 7.94 -4.49
N LEU A 24 -4.70 7.54 -3.79
CA LEU A 24 -4.60 6.21 -3.20
C LEU A 24 -5.61 6.00 -2.06
N ASP A 25 -5.85 6.99 -1.21
CA ASP A 25 -6.86 6.92 -0.14
C ASP A 25 -8.27 6.73 -0.70
N CYS A 26 -8.59 7.50 -1.76
CA CYS A 26 -9.87 7.36 -2.45
C CYS A 26 -10.00 6.00 -3.14
N ALA A 27 -8.95 5.57 -3.85
CA ALA A 27 -8.93 4.29 -4.54
C ALA A 27 -9.10 3.12 -3.57
N GLU A 28 -8.34 3.12 -2.47
CA GLU A 28 -8.43 2.10 -1.42
C GLU A 28 -9.87 2.02 -0.87
N ARG A 29 -10.47 3.16 -0.51
CA ARG A 29 -11.84 3.19 0.00
C ARG A 29 -12.85 2.64 -1.01
N LEU A 30 -12.75 3.04 -2.28
CA LEU A 30 -13.65 2.55 -3.32
C LEU A 30 -13.45 1.06 -3.60
N PHE A 31 -12.19 0.58 -3.64
CA PHE A 31 -11.91 -0.85 -3.79
C PHE A 31 -12.46 -1.67 -2.62
N ARG A 32 -12.30 -1.19 -1.38
CA ARG A 32 -12.84 -1.87 -0.18
C ARG A 32 -14.36 -1.91 -0.15
N HIS A 33 -15.02 -0.88 -0.69
CA HIS A 33 -16.48 -0.79 -0.64
C HIS A 33 -17.16 -1.46 -1.84
N TYR A 34 -16.68 -1.23 -3.06
CA TYR A 34 -17.30 -1.72 -4.30
C TYR A 34 -16.60 -2.93 -4.92
N GLY A 35 -15.34 -3.19 -4.53
CA GLY A 35 -14.47 -4.18 -5.16
C GLY A 35 -13.59 -3.58 -6.26
N TYR A 36 -12.44 -4.21 -6.49
CA TYR A 36 -11.51 -3.80 -7.54
C TYR A 36 -12.17 -3.88 -8.92
N GLY A 37 -12.88 -4.97 -9.24
CA GLY A 37 -13.49 -5.16 -10.56
C GLY A 37 -14.51 -4.06 -10.93
N LYS A 38 -15.27 -3.57 -9.95
CA LYS A 38 -16.38 -2.62 -10.17
C LYS A 38 -15.97 -1.14 -10.09
N THR A 39 -14.79 -0.84 -9.57
CA THR A 39 -14.29 0.54 -9.47
C THR A 39 -13.48 0.90 -10.72
N ASN A 40 -13.67 2.07 -11.31
CA ASN A 40 -12.83 2.55 -12.41
C ASN A 40 -12.12 3.88 -12.08
N VAL A 41 -11.17 4.30 -12.93
CA VAL A 41 -10.40 5.55 -12.71
C VAL A 41 -11.31 6.78 -12.76
N ALA A 42 -12.42 6.74 -13.51
CA ALA A 42 -13.40 7.81 -13.54
C ALA A 42 -14.21 7.94 -12.25
N ASP A 43 -14.46 6.83 -11.54
CA ASP A 43 -15.07 6.87 -10.20
C ASP A 43 -14.16 7.57 -9.20
N ILE A 44 -12.87 7.24 -9.21
CA ILE A 44 -11.86 7.88 -8.36
C ILE A 44 -11.77 9.38 -8.68
N ALA A 45 -11.70 9.73 -9.97
CA ALA A 45 -11.63 11.11 -10.42
C ALA A 45 -12.87 11.91 -9.97
N ARG A 46 -14.07 11.34 -10.18
CA ARG A 46 -15.36 11.94 -9.80
C ARG A 46 -15.45 12.19 -8.29
N GLU A 47 -15.07 11.21 -7.48
CA GLU A 47 -15.09 11.31 -6.02
C GLU A 47 -14.13 12.40 -5.49
N LEU A 48 -13.03 12.64 -6.18
CA LEU A 48 -12.03 13.66 -5.83
C LEU A 48 -12.28 15.02 -6.48
N GLY A 49 -13.31 15.17 -7.32
CA GLY A 49 -13.54 16.38 -8.11
C GLY A 49 -12.44 16.68 -9.14
N MET A 50 -11.74 15.63 -9.61
CA MET A 50 -10.67 15.71 -10.60
C MET A 50 -11.15 15.23 -11.97
N SER A 51 -10.46 15.63 -13.04
CA SER A 51 -10.62 14.96 -14.34
C SER A 51 -9.86 13.63 -14.37
N THR A 52 -10.33 12.66 -15.14
CA THR A 52 -9.60 11.41 -15.41
C THR A 52 -8.22 11.68 -15.98
N ALA A 53 -8.10 12.65 -16.89
CA ALA A 53 -6.82 13.08 -17.44
C ALA A 53 -5.84 13.57 -16.35
N ASN A 54 -6.34 14.22 -15.29
CA ASN A 54 -5.50 14.62 -14.16
C ASN A 54 -4.98 13.40 -13.38
N ILE A 55 -5.82 12.40 -13.12
CA ILE A 55 -5.39 11.15 -12.46
C ILE A 55 -4.28 10.46 -13.28
N TYR A 56 -4.43 10.41 -14.60
CA TYR A 56 -3.45 9.80 -15.49
C TYR A 56 -2.09 10.52 -15.54
N ARG A 57 -1.97 11.74 -14.98
CA ARG A 57 -0.66 12.41 -14.77
C ARG A 57 0.13 11.83 -13.58
N PHE A 58 -0.53 11.13 -12.68
CA PHE A 58 0.07 10.52 -11.49
C PHE A 58 0.23 9.01 -11.67
N PHE A 59 -0.70 8.36 -12.37
CA PHE A 59 -0.70 6.91 -12.59
C PHE A 59 -1.04 6.60 -14.04
N ALA A 60 -0.20 5.84 -14.74
CA ALA A 60 -0.40 5.41 -16.11
C ALA A 60 -1.59 4.46 -16.28
N SER A 61 -2.02 3.75 -15.23
CA SER A 61 -3.13 2.81 -15.32
C SER A 61 -3.86 2.55 -13.99
N LYS A 62 -5.05 1.94 -14.09
CA LYS A 62 -5.78 1.39 -12.92
C LYS A 62 -4.95 0.32 -12.19
N VAL A 63 -4.15 -0.45 -12.93
CA VAL A 63 -3.28 -1.49 -12.38
C VAL A 63 -2.21 -0.86 -11.50
N GLU A 64 -1.59 0.24 -11.94
CA GLU A 64 -0.57 0.94 -11.15
C GLU A 64 -1.15 1.54 -9.86
N ILE A 65 -2.35 2.12 -9.92
CA ILE A 65 -3.07 2.59 -8.71
C ILE A 65 -3.27 1.43 -7.74
N HIS A 66 -3.73 0.29 -8.26
CA HIS A 66 -3.97 -0.90 -7.45
C HIS A 66 -2.69 -1.47 -6.83
N GLN A 67 -1.59 -1.52 -7.57
CA GLN A 67 -0.28 -1.92 -7.05
C GLN A 67 0.20 -0.99 -5.94
N ALA A 68 0.02 0.31 -6.11
CA ALA A 68 0.40 1.29 -5.09
C ALA A 68 -0.46 1.16 -3.82
N VAL A 69 -1.77 0.90 -3.96
CA VAL A 69 -2.65 0.57 -2.80
C VAL A 69 -2.17 -0.71 -2.12
N CYS A 70 -1.92 -1.78 -2.88
CA CYS A 70 -1.43 -3.05 -2.35
C CYS A 70 -0.09 -2.87 -1.61
N GLY A 71 0.84 -2.11 -2.20
CA GLY A 71 2.12 -1.76 -1.58
C GLY A 71 1.97 -1.03 -0.24
N ARG A 72 1.01 -0.10 -0.11
CA ARG A 72 0.71 0.58 1.17
C ARG A 72 0.24 -0.41 2.23
N MET A 73 -0.66 -1.32 1.87
CA MET A 73 -1.17 -2.34 2.80
C MET A 73 -0.05 -3.26 3.29
N LEU A 74 0.79 -3.74 2.36
CA LEU A 74 1.93 -4.60 2.68
C LEU A 74 3.02 -3.89 3.48
N ALA A 75 3.20 -2.58 3.28
CA ALA A 75 4.10 -1.77 4.09
C ALA A 75 3.61 -1.66 5.54
N THR A 76 2.30 -1.54 5.78
CA THR A 76 1.72 -1.59 7.13
C THR A 76 1.97 -2.94 7.80
N CYS A 77 1.76 -4.05 7.08
CA CYS A 77 2.09 -5.39 7.57
C CYS A 77 3.56 -5.49 7.98
N TYR A 78 4.45 -5.04 7.07
CA TYR A 78 5.90 -5.06 7.31
C TYR A 78 6.26 -4.27 8.58
N GLN A 79 5.73 -3.06 8.75
CA GLN A 79 6.04 -2.25 9.93
C GLN A 79 5.58 -2.92 11.24
N LEU A 80 4.36 -3.47 11.26
CA LEU A 80 3.85 -4.19 12.44
C LEU A 80 4.73 -5.40 12.79
N THR A 81 5.15 -6.16 11.78
CA THR A 81 6.05 -7.30 11.98
C THR A 81 7.46 -6.87 12.37
N TYR A 82 7.95 -5.75 11.84
CA TYR A 82 9.24 -5.18 12.16
C TYR A 82 9.32 -4.80 13.63
N ASP A 83 8.30 -4.10 14.12
CA ASP A 83 8.18 -3.70 15.52
C ASP A 83 8.13 -4.93 16.44
N ALA A 84 7.43 -6.00 16.03
CA ALA A 84 7.38 -7.25 16.78
C ALA A 84 8.77 -7.92 16.86
N CYS A 85 9.51 -7.99 15.74
CA CYS A 85 10.85 -8.55 15.66
C CYS A 85 11.91 -7.76 16.44
N HIS A 86 11.72 -6.44 16.61
CA HIS A 86 12.65 -5.55 17.31
C HIS A 86 12.21 -5.18 18.73
N SER A 87 11.11 -5.78 19.19
CA SER A 87 10.61 -5.54 20.55
C SER A 87 11.49 -6.22 21.61
N PRO A 88 11.51 -5.73 22.87
CA PRO A 88 12.30 -6.35 23.93
C PRO A 88 11.90 -7.80 24.21
N GLY A 89 12.90 -8.67 24.44
CA GLY A 89 12.72 -10.09 24.75
C GLY A 89 13.78 -10.97 24.10
N THR A 90 13.72 -12.28 24.37
CA THR A 90 14.52 -13.30 23.70
C THR A 90 14.09 -13.47 22.23
N ALA A 91 14.98 -14.01 21.39
CA ALA A 91 14.66 -14.29 19.98
C ALA A 91 13.38 -15.14 19.83
N SER A 92 13.18 -16.14 20.70
CA SER A 92 11.99 -17.00 20.68
C SER A 92 10.70 -16.22 21.01
N GLU A 93 10.75 -15.26 21.95
CA GLU A 93 9.62 -14.40 22.26
C GLU A 93 9.29 -13.44 21.11
N ARG A 94 10.32 -12.88 20.46
CA ARG A 94 10.15 -11.98 19.30
C ARG A 94 9.58 -12.73 18.10
N LEU A 95 10.09 -13.92 17.78
CA LEU A 95 9.53 -14.80 16.74
C LEU A 95 8.07 -15.15 17.03
N ARG A 96 7.73 -15.45 18.29
CA ARG A 96 6.33 -15.72 18.67
C ARG A 96 5.44 -14.50 18.43
N ARG A 97 5.87 -13.30 18.83
CA ARG A 97 5.13 -12.06 18.56
C ARG A 97 4.99 -11.81 17.08
N TYR A 98 6.06 -11.94 16.31
CA TYR A 98 6.06 -11.83 14.85
C TYR A 98 4.98 -12.72 14.22
N VAL A 99 4.99 -14.02 14.52
CA VAL A 99 4.02 -14.97 13.95
C VAL A 99 2.59 -14.58 14.33
N GLN A 100 2.36 -14.19 15.59
CA GLN A 100 1.04 -13.76 16.06
C GLN A 100 0.56 -12.49 15.37
N THR A 101 1.40 -11.46 15.28
CA THR A 101 1.09 -10.19 14.62
C THR A 101 0.84 -10.39 13.13
N HIS A 102 1.68 -11.16 12.44
CA HIS A 102 1.52 -11.44 11.02
C HIS A 102 0.23 -12.24 10.74
N TYR A 103 -0.05 -13.25 11.57
CA TYR A 103 -1.29 -14.02 11.48
C TYR A 103 -2.54 -13.17 11.71
N GLN A 104 -2.55 -12.33 12.76
CA GLN A 104 -3.67 -11.44 13.06
C GLN A 104 -3.91 -10.45 11.92
N TRP A 105 -2.85 -9.78 11.43
CA TRP A 105 -2.97 -8.85 10.30
C TRP A 105 -3.50 -9.54 9.04
N THR A 106 -2.99 -10.73 8.72
CA THR A 106 -3.43 -11.50 7.54
C THR A 106 -4.90 -11.90 7.68
N ARG A 107 -5.30 -12.39 8.85
CA ARG A 107 -6.67 -12.80 9.14
C ARG A 107 -7.63 -11.61 9.02
N ASP A 108 -7.33 -10.49 9.68
CA ASP A 108 -8.20 -9.33 9.71
C ASP A 108 -8.29 -8.66 8.32
N THR A 109 -7.20 -8.74 7.52
CA THR A 109 -7.18 -8.21 6.15
C THR A 109 -7.93 -9.10 5.16
N MET A 110 -7.83 -10.43 5.28
CA MET A 110 -8.38 -11.37 4.30
C MET A 110 -9.78 -11.90 4.64
N LEU A 111 -10.12 -12.04 5.93
CA LEU A 111 -11.40 -12.63 6.35
C LEU A 111 -12.49 -11.58 6.59
N ASP A 112 -12.15 -10.44 7.18
CA ASP A 112 -13.17 -9.43 7.50
C ASP A 112 -13.56 -8.59 6.26
N GLN A 113 -12.79 -8.68 5.17
CA GLN A 113 -12.92 -7.80 4.01
C GLN A 113 -12.90 -8.57 2.69
N GLU A 114 -14.03 -9.15 2.30
CA GLU A 114 -14.20 -9.92 1.03
C GLU A 114 -13.61 -9.19 -0.19
N LYS A 115 -13.77 -7.86 -0.25
CA LYS A 115 -13.26 -7.02 -1.35
C LYS A 115 -11.75 -6.81 -1.35
N VAL A 116 -11.12 -6.85 -0.18
CA VAL A 116 -9.66 -6.82 -0.08
C VAL A 116 -9.06 -8.14 -0.55
N HIS A 117 -9.70 -9.27 -0.22
CA HIS A 117 -9.30 -10.57 -0.72
C HIS A 117 -9.36 -10.64 -2.26
N GLU A 118 -10.45 -10.13 -2.87
CA GLU A 118 -10.55 -9.96 -4.34
C GLU A 118 -9.36 -9.16 -4.89
N MET A 119 -9.02 -8.05 -4.23
CA MET A 119 -7.92 -7.16 -4.62
C MET A 119 -6.56 -7.87 -4.57
N VAL A 120 -6.30 -8.65 -3.51
CA VAL A 120 -5.07 -9.43 -3.33
C VAL A 120 -4.94 -10.54 -4.37
N ILE A 121 -6.03 -11.28 -4.64
CA ILE A 121 -6.03 -12.29 -5.71
C ILE A 121 -5.66 -11.65 -7.04
N VAL A 122 -6.28 -10.53 -7.38
CA VAL A 122 -5.98 -9.83 -8.63
C VAL A 122 -4.53 -9.35 -8.69
N ALA A 123 -3.96 -8.89 -7.57
CA ALA A 123 -2.57 -8.48 -7.52
C ALA A 123 -1.64 -9.68 -7.79
N ILE A 124 -1.92 -10.82 -7.16
CA ILE A 124 -1.19 -12.08 -7.36
C ILE A 124 -1.28 -12.56 -8.82
N GLU A 125 -2.47 -12.48 -9.43
CA GLU A 125 -2.71 -12.97 -10.79
C GLU A 125 -2.10 -12.06 -11.87
N ARG A 126 -2.08 -10.74 -11.65
CA ARG A 126 -1.75 -9.77 -12.70
C ARG A 126 -0.36 -9.20 -12.61
N ASP A 127 0.21 -9.07 -11.41
CA ASP A 127 1.54 -8.47 -11.27
C ASP A 127 2.21 -8.83 -9.94
N TRP A 128 3.07 -9.84 -10.03
CA TRP A 128 3.68 -10.58 -8.93
C TRP A 128 4.76 -9.77 -8.17
N HIS A 129 5.30 -8.71 -8.78
CA HIS A 129 6.52 -8.05 -8.29
C HIS A 129 6.35 -7.31 -6.94
N VAL A 130 5.18 -6.75 -6.65
CA VAL A 130 4.92 -6.10 -5.34
C VAL A 130 4.86 -7.13 -4.21
N ILE A 131 4.34 -8.33 -4.51
CA ILE A 131 4.25 -9.45 -3.57
C ILE A 131 5.64 -10.05 -3.34
N GLU A 132 6.43 -10.26 -4.39
CA GLU A 132 7.81 -10.75 -4.28
C GLU A 132 8.65 -9.87 -3.36
N LYS A 133 8.64 -8.56 -3.60
CA LYS A 133 9.36 -7.59 -2.77
C LYS A 133 8.91 -7.67 -1.31
N HIS A 134 7.63 -7.89 -1.05
CA HIS A 134 7.15 -8.05 0.32
C HIS A 134 7.67 -9.35 0.96
N ILE A 135 7.62 -10.46 0.24
CA ILE A 135 8.13 -11.76 0.71
C ILE A 135 9.64 -11.66 1.02
N GLU A 136 10.43 -11.04 0.15
CA GLU A 136 11.86 -10.84 0.36
C GLU A 136 12.14 -10.01 1.62
N ARG A 137 11.40 -8.92 1.81
CA ARG A 137 11.56 -8.06 3.00
C ARG A 137 11.17 -8.77 4.30
N ILE A 138 10.10 -9.56 4.28
CA ILE A 138 9.68 -10.35 5.44
C ILE A 138 10.70 -11.45 5.75
N ARG A 139 11.25 -12.11 4.73
CA ARG A 139 12.30 -13.11 4.91
C ARG A 139 13.53 -12.52 5.59
N GLY A 140 14.06 -11.42 5.06
CA GLY A 140 15.21 -10.73 5.66
C GLY A 140 14.94 -10.31 7.10
N LEU A 141 13.73 -9.83 7.40
CA LEU A 141 13.34 -9.48 8.76
C LEU A 141 13.38 -10.67 9.73
N VAL A 142 12.93 -11.85 9.32
CA VAL A 142 12.94 -13.05 10.17
C VAL A 142 14.35 -13.58 10.38
N GLU A 143 15.23 -13.44 9.38
CA GLU A 143 16.66 -13.81 9.48
C GLU A 143 17.44 -12.96 10.50
N GLU A 144 16.95 -11.76 10.83
CA GLU A 144 17.56 -10.83 11.79
C GLU A 144 17.10 -11.01 13.24
N VAL A 145 16.10 -11.88 13.50
CA VAL A 145 15.55 -12.12 14.85
C VAL A 145 16.42 -13.06 15.66
#